data_AF-A0AAV0S460-F1
#
_entry.id   AF-A0AAV0S460-F1
#
_cell.length_a   1.000
_cell.length_b   1.000
_cell.length_c   1.000
_cell.angle_alpha   90.00
_cell.angle_beta   90.00
_cell.angle_gamma   90.00
#
_symmetry.space_group_name_H-M   'P 1'
#
loop_
_entity.id
_entity.type
_entity.pdbx_description
1 polymer ?
#
loop_
_entity_poly.entity_id
_entity_poly.type
_entity_poly.pdbx_seq_one_letter_code
_entity_poly.pdbx_strand_id
1 'polypeptide(L)'
;MASHSHVLLSSAAGNIRTCRREAQATHRFSLLNHLPIRASTTKEPRNLRCGRSFLGIQEVLPTFCSSMAASARATSIFAATTTLAVYIAAAASFSWPSASAASPEAAFVKNAISSHQIVIFSKSYCPYCGTAKAVFKDLNKEPYVIELDEREDGYDIQEALGELVGRRTVPQVFVDGKHIGGSDDTVEAYDNGELTKLLGVDGKEDM
;
A
#
# COMPACT_ATOMS: atom_id res chain seq x y z
N MET A 1 -57.29 -38.83 16.51
CA MET A 1 -57.77 -39.90 15.60
C MET A 1 -57.62 -39.39 14.19
N ALA A 2 -57.07 -40.22 13.27
CA ALA A 2 -56.88 -40.00 11.83
C ALA A 2 -56.10 -38.74 11.38
N SER A 3 -55.19 -38.69 10.41
CA SER A 3 -54.52 -39.60 9.44
C SER A 3 -54.47 -38.86 8.08
N HIS A 4 -53.64 -39.33 7.14
CA HIS A 4 -53.40 -38.82 5.77
C HIS A 4 -52.49 -37.58 5.74
N SER A 5 -51.16 -37.67 5.55
CA SER A 5 -50.28 -38.53 4.72
C SER A 5 -50.10 -38.07 3.27
N HIS A 6 -48.89 -37.56 3.00
CA HIS A 6 -48.07 -37.69 1.77
C HIS A 6 -48.71 -37.67 0.38
N VAL A 7 -48.24 -36.74 -0.47
CA VAL A 7 -47.54 -37.11 -1.73
C VAL A 7 -46.33 -36.18 -1.93
N LEU A 8 -45.20 -36.76 -2.32
CA LEU A 8 -43.98 -36.07 -2.78
C LEU A 8 -44.05 -35.86 -4.30
N LEU A 9 -43.47 -34.77 -4.82
CA LEU A 9 -42.68 -34.91 -6.06
C LEU A 9 -41.59 -33.84 -6.19
N SER A 10 -40.35 -34.29 -6.37
CA SER A 10 -39.22 -33.47 -6.80
C SER A 10 -39.36 -33.06 -8.27
N SER A 11 -38.81 -31.91 -8.64
CA SER A 11 -37.79 -31.91 -9.70
C SER A 11 -36.97 -30.62 -9.70
N ALA A 12 -35.67 -30.75 -9.94
CA ALA A 12 -34.77 -29.62 -10.16
C ALA A 12 -34.69 -29.32 -11.67
N ALA A 13 -34.78 -28.05 -12.04
CA ALA A 13 -34.39 -27.57 -13.36
C ALA A 13 -33.84 -26.14 -13.23
N GLY A 14 -32.51 -26.01 -13.16
CA GLY A 14 -31.89 -24.71 -13.32
C GLY A 14 -32.02 -24.23 -14.76
N ASN A 15 -32.25 -22.93 -14.97
CA ASN A 15 -32.08 -22.34 -16.29
C ASN A 15 -31.44 -20.95 -16.19
N ILE A 16 -30.17 -20.89 -16.61
CA ILE A 16 -29.43 -19.65 -16.83
C ILE A 16 -29.83 -19.11 -18.22
N ARG A 17 -29.66 -17.80 -18.44
CA ARG A 17 -30.06 -16.97 -19.61
C ARG A 17 -31.48 -16.41 -19.41
N THR A 18 -31.70 -15.10 -19.43
CA THR A 18 -31.14 -14.13 -20.39
C THR A 18 -31.01 -12.73 -19.78
N CYS A 19 -29.82 -12.13 -19.82
CA CYS A 19 -29.68 -10.68 -19.67
C CYS A 19 -30.10 -10.01 -21.00
N ARG A 20 -31.38 -9.70 -21.16
CA ARG A 20 -31.84 -8.86 -22.28
C ARG A 20 -31.35 -7.43 -22.04
N ARG A 21 -30.30 -7.02 -22.77
CA ARG A 21 -29.98 -5.60 -22.94
C ARG A 21 -31.03 -4.99 -23.86
N GLU A 22 -31.98 -4.24 -23.31
CA GLU A 22 -32.83 -3.37 -24.12
C GLU A 22 -32.05 -2.10 -24.45
N ALA A 23 -31.51 -2.05 -25.67
CA ALA A 23 -31.04 -0.82 -26.26
C ALA A 23 -32.25 -0.05 -26.81
N GLN A 24 -32.70 0.98 -26.10
CA GLN A 24 -33.62 1.96 -26.68
C GLN A 24 -32.80 3.14 -27.20
N ALA A 25 -32.83 3.30 -28.52
CA ALA A 25 -32.23 4.42 -29.22
C ALA A 25 -33.33 5.35 -29.77
N THR A 26 -32.98 6.62 -29.93
CA THR A 26 -33.68 7.64 -30.72
C THR A 26 -35.07 8.10 -30.25
N HIS A 27 -35.14 9.38 -29.86
CA HIS A 27 -35.87 10.30 -30.73
C HIS A 27 -35.13 11.64 -30.88
N ARG A 28 -35.10 12.15 -32.11
CA ARG A 28 -34.62 13.49 -32.45
C ARG A 28 -35.69 14.52 -32.10
N PHE A 29 -35.28 15.72 -31.69
CA PHE A 29 -35.76 16.92 -32.36
C PHE A 29 -34.62 17.92 -32.55
N SER A 30 -34.73 18.73 -33.60
CA SER A 30 -33.63 19.56 -34.13
C SER A 30 -33.87 21.05 -33.83
N LEU A 31 -32.80 21.85 -33.90
CA LEU A 31 -32.66 23.24 -34.40
C LEU A 31 -31.45 23.88 -33.69
N LEU A 32 -30.24 23.70 -34.23
CA LEU A 32 -29.57 24.59 -35.20
C LEU A 32 -29.05 25.91 -34.63
N ASN A 33 -27.71 26.00 -34.48
CA ASN A 33 -26.93 27.20 -34.76
C ASN A 33 -25.46 26.87 -35.13
N HIS A 34 -24.80 27.78 -35.83
CA HIS A 34 -23.55 27.61 -36.60
C HIS A 34 -22.48 28.61 -36.12
N LEU A 35 -21.15 28.49 -36.32
CA LEU A 35 -20.18 27.53 -36.91
C LEU A 35 -18.76 28.01 -36.42
N PRO A 36 -17.57 27.64 -36.96
CA PRO A 36 -17.11 26.45 -37.70
C PRO A 36 -15.81 25.77 -37.14
N ILE A 37 -15.71 24.45 -37.38
CA ILE A 37 -14.55 23.71 -37.93
C ILE A 37 -13.10 24.04 -37.47
N ARG A 38 -12.45 23.04 -36.84
CA ARG A 38 -11.11 22.57 -37.25
C ARG A 38 -10.97 21.05 -37.09
N ALA A 39 -10.86 20.32 -38.20
CA ALA A 39 -10.40 18.91 -38.22
C ALA A 39 -8.88 18.87 -37.95
N SER A 40 -8.20 17.78 -37.56
CA SER A 40 -8.32 16.34 -37.82
C SER A 40 -7.41 15.61 -36.78
N THR A 41 -7.28 14.28 -36.61
CA THR A 41 -7.36 13.11 -37.50
C THR A 41 -7.80 11.85 -36.72
N THR A 42 -8.29 10.84 -37.44
CA THR A 42 -8.67 9.51 -36.94
C THR A 42 -7.53 8.49 -37.04
N LYS A 43 -7.32 7.62 -36.04
CA LYS A 43 -6.84 6.24 -36.30
C LYS A 43 -7.08 5.20 -35.18
N GLU A 44 -8.17 4.46 -35.34
CA GLU A 44 -8.30 2.99 -35.31
C GLU A 44 -7.46 2.11 -34.34
N PRO A 45 -8.10 1.21 -33.56
CA PRO A 45 -7.41 0.23 -32.72
C PRO A 45 -6.91 -0.97 -33.52
N ARG A 46 -5.69 -1.47 -33.22
CA ARG A 46 -5.14 -2.68 -33.88
C ARG A 46 -4.85 -3.82 -32.91
N ASN A 47 -5.75 -4.79 -32.99
CA ASN A 47 -5.53 -6.25 -33.03
C ASN A 47 -4.54 -6.93 -32.06
N LEU A 48 -5.07 -7.98 -31.42
CA LEU A 48 -4.31 -9.13 -30.94
C LEU A 48 -3.64 -9.86 -32.13
N ARG A 49 -2.51 -10.54 -31.88
CA ARG A 49 -2.38 -12.03 -31.86
C ARG A 49 -0.97 -12.53 -32.26
N CYS A 50 -0.55 -13.64 -31.64
CA CYS A 50 0.67 -14.44 -31.90
C CYS A 50 2.03 -13.74 -31.61
N GLY A 51 3.02 -14.35 -30.94
CA GLY A 51 3.13 -15.69 -30.35
C GLY A 51 4.22 -16.54 -31.01
N ARG A 52 5.04 -17.25 -30.21
CA ARG A 52 5.73 -18.52 -30.57
C ARG A 52 6.68 -19.00 -29.46
N SER A 53 6.65 -20.31 -29.27
CA SER A 53 7.63 -21.13 -28.54
C SER A 53 9.05 -21.02 -29.13
N PHE A 54 10.07 -21.13 -28.28
CA PHE A 54 11.36 -21.78 -28.57
C PHE A 54 11.84 -22.39 -27.24
N LEU A 55 11.76 -23.72 -27.09
CA LEU A 55 12.85 -24.68 -27.29
C LEU A 55 14.08 -24.37 -26.40
N GLY A 56 14.31 -25.26 -25.42
CA GLY A 56 15.53 -25.24 -24.61
C GLY A 56 16.74 -25.78 -25.36
N ILE A 57 17.93 -25.48 -24.84
CA ILE A 57 19.19 -26.08 -25.27
C ILE A 57 19.96 -26.56 -24.04
N GLN A 58 20.44 -27.80 -24.14
CA GLN A 58 21.23 -28.54 -23.19
C GLN A 58 22.72 -28.31 -23.52
N GLU A 59 23.51 -27.75 -22.61
CA GLU A 59 24.99 -27.74 -22.64
C GLU A 59 25.46 -27.95 -21.19
N VAL A 60 25.78 -29.16 -20.73
CA VAL A 60 26.99 -29.99 -21.01
C VAL A 60 28.27 -29.40 -20.40
N LEU A 61 29.04 -30.29 -19.75
CA LEU A 61 30.18 -30.04 -18.87
C LEU A 61 31.38 -29.37 -19.58
N PRO A 62 32.37 -28.88 -18.80
CA PRO A 62 33.52 -29.76 -18.66
C PRO A 62 33.97 -29.99 -17.21
N THR A 63 34.30 -31.26 -16.94
CA THR A 63 35.14 -31.69 -15.82
C THR A 63 36.49 -30.98 -15.82
N PHE A 64 36.87 -30.37 -14.70
CA PHE A 64 38.27 -30.08 -14.40
C PHE A 64 38.81 -31.09 -13.38
N CYS A 65 39.61 -32.03 -13.88
CA CYS A 65 40.44 -32.90 -13.08
C CYS A 65 41.79 -32.21 -12.85
N SER A 66 42.20 -32.05 -11.59
CA SER A 66 43.63 -31.98 -11.23
C SER A 66 43.83 -32.27 -9.74
N SER A 67 44.50 -33.38 -9.48
CA SER A 67 45.16 -33.71 -8.22
C SER A 67 46.27 -32.68 -7.92
N MET A 68 46.54 -32.37 -6.64
CA MET A 68 47.85 -32.69 -6.04
C MET A 68 47.98 -32.32 -4.55
N ALA A 69 48.70 -33.21 -3.85
CA ALA A 69 49.56 -32.94 -2.69
C ALA A 69 48.93 -32.31 -1.42
N ALA A 70 48.40 -33.17 -0.55
CA ALA A 70 48.62 -32.98 0.88
C ALA A 70 50.12 -33.14 1.19
N SER A 71 50.75 -32.15 1.83
CA SER A 71 52.08 -32.29 2.41
C SER A 71 52.09 -31.70 3.81
N ALA A 72 52.06 -32.56 4.81
CA ALA A 72 52.29 -32.16 6.20
C ALA A 72 53.78 -31.86 6.40
N ARG A 73 54.11 -30.66 6.86
CA ARG A 73 55.39 -30.38 7.51
C ARG A 73 55.16 -29.68 8.84
N ALA A 74 55.79 -30.24 9.86
CA ALA A 74 55.60 -29.88 11.25
C ALA A 74 56.46 -28.68 11.67
N THR A 75 55.99 -27.99 12.71
CA THR A 75 56.78 -27.32 13.76
C THR A 75 58.01 -26.48 13.37
N SER A 76 57.95 -25.18 13.68
CA SER A 76 58.94 -24.60 14.61
C SER A 76 58.39 -23.35 15.27
N ILE A 77 58.83 -23.09 16.51
CA ILE A 77 58.39 -21.97 17.36
C ILE A 77 59.37 -20.82 17.16
N PHE A 78 58.92 -19.68 16.62
CA PHE A 78 59.65 -18.42 16.72
C PHE A 78 58.72 -17.27 17.14
N ALA A 79 59.20 -16.51 18.12
CA ALA A 79 58.42 -15.62 18.96
C ALA A 79 57.91 -14.33 18.27
N ALA A 80 56.69 -13.95 18.66
CA ALA A 80 56.33 -12.59 19.06
C ALA A 80 56.54 -11.41 18.07
N THR A 81 56.06 -11.51 16.82
CA THR A 81 56.01 -10.34 15.89
C THR A 81 54.69 -10.15 15.12
N THR A 82 53.69 -11.02 15.27
CA THR A 82 52.47 -11.01 14.42
C THR A 82 51.23 -10.32 15.01
N THR A 83 51.33 -9.67 16.18
CA THR A 83 50.16 -9.12 16.89
C THR A 83 49.53 -7.85 16.29
N LEU A 84 50.23 -7.14 15.38
CA LEU A 84 49.69 -5.90 14.80
C LEU A 84 48.77 -6.13 13.58
N ALA A 85 48.98 -7.20 12.81
CA ALA A 85 48.20 -7.45 11.59
C ALA A 85 46.79 -8.03 11.88
N VAL A 86 46.61 -8.71 13.01
CA VAL A 86 45.34 -9.34 13.39
C VAL A 86 44.29 -8.33 13.85
N TYR A 87 44.71 -7.17 14.39
CA TYR A 87 43.79 -6.16 14.92
C TYR A 87 43.05 -5.36 13.83
N ILE A 88 43.61 -5.21 12.63
CA ILE A 88 42.96 -4.47 11.53
C ILE A 88 41.96 -5.35 10.75
N ALA A 89 42.21 -6.67 10.66
CA ALA A 89 41.32 -7.59 9.95
C ALA A 89 39.96 -7.79 10.66
N ALA A 90 39.92 -7.69 11.99
CA ALA A 90 38.68 -7.76 12.77
C ALA A 90 37.76 -6.54 12.59
N ALA A 91 38.28 -5.41 12.11
CA ALA A 91 37.47 -4.22 11.81
C ALA A 91 36.68 -4.34 10.49
N ALA A 92 37.08 -5.24 9.59
CA ALA A 92 36.38 -5.49 8.33
C ALA A 92 35.17 -6.44 8.47
N SER A 93 35.00 -7.09 9.62
CA SER A 93 33.85 -7.94 9.96
C SER A 93 32.97 -7.38 11.06
N PHE A 94 33.33 -6.22 11.64
CA PHE A 94 32.34 -5.32 12.24
C PHE A 94 31.49 -4.69 11.14
N SER A 95 30.59 -5.50 10.60
CA SER A 95 29.46 -5.04 9.80
C SER A 95 28.65 -4.07 10.64
N TRP A 96 28.98 -2.78 10.54
CA TRP A 96 28.14 -1.72 11.08
C TRP A 96 26.74 -1.95 10.52
N PRO A 97 25.70 -2.12 11.37
CA PRO A 97 24.36 -2.33 10.86
C PRO A 97 24.01 -1.14 9.98
N SER A 98 23.87 -1.38 8.67
CA SER A 98 23.30 -0.37 7.78
C SER A 98 21.95 0.00 8.37
N ALA A 99 21.68 1.29 8.53
CA ALA A 99 20.50 1.84 9.22
C ALA A 99 19.18 1.66 8.44
N SER A 100 19.08 0.53 7.72
CA SER A 100 17.94 0.08 6.91
C SER A 100 17.08 -0.95 7.66
N ALA A 101 17.46 -1.36 8.86
CA ALA A 101 16.52 -1.99 9.80
C ALA A 101 15.69 -0.87 10.45
N ALA A 102 14.36 -0.97 10.34
CA ALA A 102 13.43 0.12 10.67
C ALA A 102 13.73 0.77 12.03
N SER A 103 13.80 2.10 12.03
CA SER A 103 14.02 2.89 13.25
C SER A 103 12.90 2.65 14.28
N PRO A 104 13.14 2.85 15.59
CA PRO A 104 12.11 2.68 16.61
C PRO A 104 10.91 3.63 16.38
N GLU A 105 11.12 4.79 15.76
CA GLU A 105 10.09 5.75 15.36
C GLU A 105 9.26 5.22 14.19
N ALA A 106 9.88 4.59 13.19
CA ALA A 106 9.18 3.92 12.11
C ALA A 106 8.36 2.72 12.60
N ALA A 107 8.80 2.05 13.67
CA ALA A 107 8.02 1.04 14.37
C ALA A 107 6.85 1.68 15.16
N PHE A 108 7.08 2.78 15.88
CA PHE A 108 6.03 3.54 16.58
C PHE A 108 4.93 4.02 15.63
N VAL A 109 5.28 4.62 14.49
CA VAL A 109 4.32 5.06 13.45
C VAL A 109 3.44 3.90 12.99
N LYS A 110 4.03 2.75 12.65
CA LYS A 110 3.30 1.56 12.19
C LYS A 110 2.41 0.98 13.29
N ASN A 111 2.88 0.96 14.54
CA ASN A 111 2.11 0.48 15.68
C ASN A 111 0.93 1.41 16.01
N ALA A 112 1.13 2.73 15.95
CA ALA A 112 0.05 3.70 16.16
C ALA A 112 -1.07 3.50 15.14
N ILE A 113 -0.70 3.43 13.85
CA ILE A 113 -1.60 3.23 12.70
C ILE A 113 -2.37 1.90 12.75
N SER A 114 -1.76 0.83 13.29
CA SER A 114 -2.41 -0.49 13.38
C SER A 114 -3.21 -0.71 14.68
N SER A 115 -2.94 0.05 15.74
CA SER A 115 -3.59 -0.13 17.06
C SER A 115 -4.84 0.73 17.25
N HIS A 116 -5.06 1.74 16.42
CA HIS A 116 -6.18 2.68 16.54
C HIS A 116 -6.93 2.80 15.22
N GLN A 117 -8.27 2.89 15.27
CA GLN A 117 -9.10 3.08 14.07
C GLN A 117 -8.81 4.42 13.38
N ILE A 118 -8.53 5.49 14.13
CA ILE A 118 -8.22 6.81 13.55
C ILE A 118 -6.95 7.33 14.19
N VAL A 119 -5.97 7.72 13.37
CA VAL A 119 -4.72 8.33 13.82
C VAL A 119 -4.48 9.63 13.08
N ILE A 120 -4.12 10.69 13.82
CA ILE A 120 -3.76 11.99 13.27
C ILE A 120 -2.39 12.38 13.81
N PHE A 121 -1.38 12.36 12.94
CA PHE A 121 -0.10 12.98 13.22
C PHE A 121 -0.23 14.48 12.97
N SER A 122 0.03 15.28 14.00
CA SER A 122 -0.41 16.66 14.15
C SER A 122 0.73 17.55 14.67
N LYS A 123 0.51 18.87 14.69
CA LYS A 123 1.23 19.79 15.58
C LYS A 123 0.26 20.75 16.27
N SER A 124 0.51 21.06 17.54
CA SER A 124 -0.41 21.81 18.41
C SER A 124 -0.81 23.17 17.82
N TYR A 125 0.16 23.86 17.21
CA TYR A 125 0.02 25.20 16.63
C TYR A 125 -0.50 25.22 15.17
N CYS A 126 -0.74 24.07 14.55
CA CYS A 126 -1.05 24.00 13.12
C CYS A 126 -2.56 24.16 12.83
N PRO A 127 -3.00 25.20 12.10
CA PRO A 127 -4.43 25.43 11.83
C PRO A 127 -5.05 24.31 11.00
N TYR A 128 -4.32 23.77 10.01
CA TYR A 128 -4.76 22.63 9.20
C TYR A 128 -4.97 21.34 10.02
N CYS A 129 -4.20 21.17 11.11
CA CYS A 129 -4.44 20.06 12.03
C CYS A 129 -5.73 20.26 12.84
N GLY A 130 -6.06 21.52 13.18
CA GLY A 130 -7.35 21.88 13.77
C GLY A 130 -8.53 21.53 12.85
N THR A 131 -8.45 21.87 11.56
CA THR A 131 -9.46 21.52 10.56
C THR A 131 -9.66 20.00 10.45
N ALA A 132 -8.59 19.23 10.30
CA ALA A 132 -8.68 17.77 10.21
C ALA A 132 -9.29 17.13 11.49
N LYS A 133 -8.98 17.65 12.68
CA LYS A 133 -9.60 17.19 13.95
C LYS A 133 -11.09 17.55 14.03
N ALA A 134 -11.49 18.70 13.49
CA ALA A 134 -12.89 19.14 13.49
C ALA A 134 -13.78 18.18 12.68
N VAL A 135 -13.32 17.70 11.52
CA VAL A 135 -14.04 16.69 10.72
C VAL A 135 -14.42 15.45 11.53
N PHE A 136 -13.49 14.89 12.31
CA PHE A 136 -13.78 13.72 13.14
C PHE A 136 -14.68 14.05 14.34
N LYS A 137 -14.56 15.26 14.89
CA LYS A 137 -15.47 15.77 15.93
C LYS A 137 -16.92 15.88 15.41
N ASP A 138 -17.11 16.36 14.18
CA ASP A 138 -18.43 16.48 13.55
C ASP A 138 -19.03 15.10 13.19
N LEU A 139 -18.18 14.12 12.86
CA LEU A 139 -18.54 12.69 12.79
C LEU A 139 -18.77 12.04 14.17
N ASN A 140 -18.59 12.77 15.27
CA ASN A 140 -18.69 12.30 16.65
C ASN A 140 -17.77 11.09 16.95
N LYS A 141 -16.55 11.11 16.37
CA LYS A 141 -15.49 10.12 16.57
C LYS A 141 -14.29 10.75 17.27
N GLU A 142 -13.63 10.00 18.14
CA GLU A 142 -12.43 10.44 18.87
C GLU A 142 -11.16 9.86 18.22
N PRO A 143 -10.32 10.70 17.56
CA PRO A 143 -9.10 10.23 16.93
C PRO A 143 -7.92 10.12 17.92
N TYR A 144 -7.02 9.17 17.70
CA TYR A 144 -5.73 9.15 18.40
C TYR A 144 -4.80 10.21 17.78
N VAL A 145 -4.62 11.32 18.50
CA VAL A 145 -3.81 12.46 18.06
C VAL A 145 -2.39 12.35 18.62
N ILE A 146 -1.40 12.55 17.76
CA ILE A 146 0.02 12.56 18.11
C ILE A 146 0.57 13.94 17.74
N GLU A 147 0.76 14.81 18.73
CA GLU A 147 1.39 16.13 18.53
C GLU A 147 2.91 15.97 18.43
N LEU A 148 3.46 16.21 17.24
CA LEU A 148 4.89 16.00 16.94
C LEU A 148 5.79 17.11 17.47
N ASP A 149 5.23 18.25 17.85
CA ASP A 149 5.95 19.36 18.48
C ASP A 149 6.04 19.26 20.00
N GLU A 150 5.24 18.39 20.63
CA GLU A 150 5.23 18.14 22.07
C GLU A 150 6.08 16.92 22.47
N ARG A 151 6.82 16.34 21.52
CA ARG A 151 7.63 15.12 21.69
C ARG A 151 9.10 15.33 21.33
N GLU A 152 9.99 14.71 22.10
CA GLU A 152 11.43 14.73 21.85
C GLU A 152 11.80 14.01 20.54
N ASP A 153 11.13 12.88 20.23
CA ASP A 153 11.31 12.08 19.01
C ASP A 153 10.44 12.55 17.82
N GLY A 154 9.77 13.69 17.95
CA GLY A 154 8.77 14.15 16.99
C GLY A 154 9.33 14.48 15.59
N TYR A 155 10.59 14.92 15.50
CA TYR A 155 11.28 15.15 14.21
C TYR A 155 11.52 13.83 13.45
N ASP A 156 11.99 12.81 14.16
CA ASP A 156 12.34 11.50 13.60
C ASP A 156 11.08 10.70 13.24
N ILE A 157 10.00 10.83 14.03
CA ILE A 157 8.65 10.38 13.63
C ILE A 157 8.18 11.08 12.35
N GLN A 158 8.42 12.40 12.21
CA GLN A 158 8.08 13.15 11.00
C GLN A 158 8.95 12.75 9.78
N GLU A 159 10.17 12.23 10.01
CA GLU A 159 11.02 11.64 8.97
C GLU A 159 10.46 10.28 8.53
N ALA A 160 10.19 9.37 9.47
CA ALA A 160 9.62 8.05 9.22
C ALA A 160 8.24 8.10 8.53
N LEU A 161 7.41 9.10 8.86
CA LEU A 161 6.17 9.38 8.11
C LEU A 161 6.47 9.78 6.66
N GLY A 162 7.47 10.64 6.45
CA GLY A 162 7.93 11.04 5.12
C GLY A 162 8.36 9.87 4.25
N GLU A 163 9.08 8.90 4.83
CA GLU A 163 9.47 7.66 4.15
C GLU A 163 8.26 6.75 3.86
N LEU A 164 7.30 6.66 4.79
CA LEU A 164 6.15 5.79 4.70
C LEU A 164 5.10 6.25 3.66
N VAL A 165 4.84 7.57 3.58
CA VAL A 165 3.75 8.13 2.74
C VAL A 165 4.23 9.12 1.66
N GLY A 166 5.54 9.39 1.59
CA GLY A 166 6.12 10.34 0.63
C GLY A 166 5.88 11.83 0.96
N ARG A 167 5.27 12.15 2.11
CA ARG A 167 4.96 13.53 2.55
C ARG A 167 5.35 13.71 4.02
N ARG A 168 6.19 14.73 4.31
CA ARG A 168 6.58 15.14 5.68
C ARG A 168 5.66 16.22 6.27
N THR A 169 4.61 16.64 5.57
CA THR A 169 3.68 17.68 6.04
C THR A 169 2.84 17.20 7.22
N VAL A 170 2.20 18.13 7.95
CA VAL A 170 1.13 17.82 8.92
C VAL A 170 -0.13 18.61 8.57
N PRO A 171 -1.34 18.09 8.84
CA PRO A 171 -1.62 16.78 9.44
C PRO A 171 -1.32 15.62 8.47
N GLN A 172 -1.12 14.41 9.00
CA GLN A 172 -1.25 13.17 8.23
C GLN A 172 -2.27 12.26 8.92
N VAL A 173 -3.33 11.90 8.20
CA VAL A 173 -4.52 11.22 8.71
C VAL A 173 -4.57 9.78 8.20
N PHE A 174 -4.87 8.86 9.10
CA PHE A 174 -5.08 7.44 8.80
C PHE A 174 -6.40 6.96 9.40
N VAL A 175 -7.13 6.12 8.65
CA VAL A 175 -8.38 5.47 9.08
C VAL A 175 -8.31 3.98 8.75
N ASP A 176 -8.49 3.11 9.75
CA ASP A 176 -8.37 1.64 9.65
C ASP A 176 -7.10 1.19 8.90
N GLY A 177 -5.97 1.85 9.21
CA GLY A 177 -4.68 1.61 8.57
C GLY A 177 -4.51 2.24 7.17
N LYS A 178 -5.58 2.69 6.52
CA LYS A 178 -5.53 3.40 5.24
C LYS A 178 -5.06 4.84 5.46
N HIS A 179 -4.04 5.27 4.71
CA HIS A 179 -3.66 6.68 4.63
C HIS A 179 -4.71 7.47 3.84
N ILE A 180 -5.27 8.52 4.46
CA ILE A 180 -6.24 9.42 3.83
C ILE A 180 -5.51 10.60 3.17
N GLY A 181 -4.59 11.23 3.90
CA GLY A 181 -3.79 12.35 3.40
C GLY A 181 -3.61 13.44 4.45
N GLY A 182 -3.56 14.70 3.99
CA GLY A 182 -3.54 15.90 4.82
C GLY A 182 -4.93 16.48 5.10
N SER A 183 -4.99 17.76 5.44
CA SER A 183 -6.25 18.44 5.81
C SER A 183 -7.25 18.46 4.65
N ASP A 184 -6.82 18.92 3.47
CA ASP A 184 -7.69 19.06 2.30
C ASP A 184 -8.21 17.69 1.85
N ASP A 185 -7.30 16.69 1.79
CA ASP A 185 -7.62 15.30 1.50
C ASP A 185 -8.66 14.71 2.49
N THR A 186 -8.61 15.12 3.77
CA THR A 186 -9.54 14.68 4.83
C THR A 186 -10.91 15.36 4.72
N VAL A 187 -10.94 16.65 4.36
CA VAL A 187 -12.20 17.38 4.12
C VAL A 187 -12.89 16.86 2.86
N GLU A 188 -12.16 16.64 1.77
CA GLU A 188 -12.73 16.04 0.56
C GLU A 188 -13.33 14.65 0.83
N ALA A 189 -12.63 13.82 1.60
CA ALA A 189 -13.12 12.50 2.01
C ALA A 189 -14.30 12.55 3.00
N TYR A 190 -14.54 13.67 3.68
CA TYR A 190 -15.75 13.90 4.47
C TYR A 190 -16.91 14.30 3.56
N ASP A 191 -16.72 15.35 2.74
CA ASP A 191 -17.72 15.93 1.86
C ASP A 191 -18.24 14.93 0.81
N ASN A 192 -17.38 14.02 0.33
CA ASN A 192 -17.75 12.97 -0.62
C ASN A 192 -18.34 11.70 0.04
N GLY A 193 -18.43 11.66 1.37
CA GLY A 193 -18.98 10.54 2.15
C GLY A 193 -18.05 9.34 2.35
N GLU A 194 -16.80 9.39 1.89
CA GLU A 194 -15.84 8.28 2.05
C GLU A 194 -15.52 7.99 3.52
N LEU A 195 -15.24 9.01 4.34
CA LEU A 195 -14.97 8.83 5.77
C LEU A 195 -16.16 8.24 6.52
N THR A 196 -17.37 8.72 6.22
CA THR A 196 -18.63 8.19 6.75
C THR A 196 -18.75 6.69 6.47
N LYS A 197 -18.45 6.28 5.24
CA LYS A 197 -18.45 4.87 4.79
C LYS A 197 -17.35 4.02 5.44
N LEU A 198 -16.13 4.55 5.57
CA LEU A 198 -15.01 3.84 6.22
C LEU A 198 -15.30 3.61 7.71
N LEU A 199 -15.82 4.62 8.40
CA LEU A 199 -16.05 4.61 9.84
C LEU A 199 -17.36 3.96 10.28
N GLY A 200 -18.13 3.42 9.33
CA GLY A 200 -19.44 2.80 9.58
C GLY A 200 -20.43 3.76 10.26
N VAL A 201 -20.39 5.05 9.89
CA VAL A 201 -21.35 6.03 10.37
C VAL A 201 -22.53 6.01 9.40
N ASP A 202 -23.74 5.79 9.90
CA ASP A 202 -24.95 5.88 9.09
C ASP A 202 -25.10 7.33 8.62
N GLY A 203 -24.95 7.54 7.31
CA GLY A 203 -24.91 8.89 6.74
C GLY A 203 -26.23 9.63 6.95
N LYS A 204 -26.15 10.90 7.37
CA LYS A 204 -27.25 11.85 7.20
C LYS A 204 -27.43 12.17 5.71
N GLU A 205 -28.13 11.30 4.99
CA GLU A 205 -28.67 11.58 3.64
C GLU A 205 -29.87 12.56 3.74
N ASP A 206 -29.69 13.70 4.41
CA ASP A 206 -30.76 14.68 4.64
C ASP A 206 -30.27 16.13 4.78
N MET A 207 -29.90 16.75 3.64
CA MET A 207 -29.96 18.20 3.40
C MET A 207 -30.20 18.54 1.92
#